data_AF-A0A7X9FQ16-F1
#
_entry.id   AF-A0A7X9FQ16-F1
#
_cell.length_a   1.000
_cell.length_b   1.000
_cell.length_c   1.000
_cell.angle_alpha   90.00
_cell.angle_beta   90.00
_cell.angle_gamma   90.00
#
_symmetry.space_group_name_H-M   'P 1'
#
loop_
_entity.id
_entity.type
_entity.pdbx_description
1 polymer ?
#
loop_
_entity_poly.entity_id
_entity_poly.type
_entity_poly.pdbx_seq_one_letter_code
_entity_poly.pdbx_strand_id
1 'polypeptide(L)'
;MQDELVEEDEHTLQLPTFVLPQTSREVFLHAYCLRSIISNEDHLAVEEEKLIEVILEENKECVHLLQQVHPGLIVPYRGAYEAFQKTNTDRIRHILSSLRELWNHLLRTLAPNKEVLLWISNESEEYLSNGKPTKRARLMYICRNINNEPLSDFVDSDVKASLKFIDTLNRVHQIDCPFTEEQLRALLIRSDSIIIFLINLWRGP
;
A
#
# COMPACT_ATOMS: atom_id res chain seq x y z
N MET A 1 -12.39 25.76 52.99
CA MET A 1 -12.69 25.97 51.57
C MET A 1 -11.78 25.00 50.84
N GLN A 2 -12.38 23.93 50.34
CA GLN A 2 -11.70 22.78 49.73
C GLN A 2 -11.11 23.23 48.39
N ASP A 3 -9.81 23.05 48.22
CA ASP A 3 -9.20 22.96 46.89
C ASP A 3 -9.47 21.54 46.40
N GLU A 4 -10.49 21.39 45.56
CA GLU A 4 -10.77 20.15 44.85
C GLU A 4 -9.76 20.01 43.70
N LEU A 5 -9.05 18.88 43.77
CA LEU A 5 -8.11 18.37 42.78
C LEU A 5 -8.78 18.31 41.41
N VAL A 6 -8.27 19.12 40.47
CA VAL A 6 -8.38 18.79 39.05
C VAL A 6 -7.42 17.62 38.85
N GLU A 7 -7.96 16.41 38.72
CA GLU A 7 -7.23 15.29 38.13
C GLU A 7 -6.89 15.67 36.68
N GLU A 8 -5.72 16.27 36.48
CA GLU A 8 -5.04 16.24 35.19
C GLU A 8 -4.67 14.79 34.94
N ASP A 9 -5.35 14.18 33.96
CA ASP A 9 -5.07 12.85 33.45
C ASP A 9 -3.67 12.88 32.80
N GLU A 10 -2.66 12.62 33.63
CA GLU A 10 -1.25 12.81 33.35
C GLU A 10 -0.76 11.74 32.35
N HIS A 11 -0.55 12.19 31.11
CA HIS A 11 0.36 11.63 30.10
C HIS A 11 0.87 10.20 30.29
N THR A 12 0.27 9.25 29.57
CA THR A 12 0.95 7.97 29.26
C THR A 12 1.24 7.84 27.78
N LEU A 13 2.39 8.36 27.36
CA LEU A 13 3.05 7.93 26.13
C LEU A 13 4.41 7.34 26.47
N GLN A 14 4.40 6.04 26.74
CA GLN A 14 5.59 5.21 26.63
C GLN A 14 5.23 3.98 25.82
N LEU A 15 5.76 3.86 24.61
CA LEU A 15 5.69 2.59 23.87
C LEU A 15 7.08 2.21 23.35
N PRO A 16 7.84 1.41 24.11
CA PRO A 16 9.02 0.67 23.64
C PRO A 16 8.60 -0.61 22.90
N THR A 17 9.28 -0.98 21.81
CA THR A 17 9.35 -2.26 21.05
C THR A 17 8.11 -3.15 20.77
N PHE A 18 6.96 -2.94 21.44
CA PHE A 18 5.71 -3.72 21.35
C PHE A 18 4.54 -2.92 20.75
N VAL A 19 4.82 -1.70 20.26
CA VAL A 19 3.90 -0.56 20.13
C VAL A 19 2.55 -0.92 19.52
N LEU A 20 2.51 -1.80 18.51
CA LEU A 20 1.31 -2.53 18.14
C LEU A 20 1.72 -3.93 17.64
N PRO A 21 1.08 -5.04 18.07
CA PRO A 21 1.16 -6.32 17.37
C PRO A 21 0.87 -6.12 15.87
N GLN A 22 1.40 -6.99 15.00
CA GLN A 22 1.29 -6.82 13.53
C GLN A 22 -0.14 -6.48 13.08
N THR A 23 -1.14 -7.22 13.59
CA THR A 23 -2.56 -6.95 13.29
C THR A 23 -3.01 -5.55 13.71
N SER A 24 -2.58 -5.09 14.89
CA SER A 24 -2.91 -3.75 15.38
C SER A 24 -2.24 -2.66 14.54
N ARG A 25 -0.99 -2.89 14.10
CA ARG A 25 -0.28 -1.99 13.17
C ARG A 25 -1.00 -1.89 11.83
N GLU A 26 -1.45 -3.01 11.28
CA GLU A 26 -2.21 -3.05 10.02
C GLU A 26 -3.53 -2.27 10.13
N VAL A 27 -4.28 -2.45 11.22
CA VAL A 27 -5.53 -1.72 11.46
C VAL A 27 -5.27 -0.21 11.61
N PHE A 28 -4.26 0.18 12.38
CA PHE A 28 -3.87 1.58 12.54
C PHE A 28 -3.50 2.22 11.20
N LEU A 29 -2.61 1.59 10.43
CA LEU A 29 -2.17 2.12 9.15
C LEU A 29 -3.30 2.17 8.13
N HIS A 30 -4.21 1.21 8.17
CA HIS A 30 -5.39 1.23 7.31
C HIS A 30 -6.28 2.44 7.61
N ALA A 31 -6.63 2.67 8.89
CA ALA A 31 -7.44 3.80 9.31
C ALA A 31 -6.77 5.14 8.99
N TYR A 32 -5.46 5.26 9.28
CA TYR A 32 -4.64 6.41 8.92
C TYR A 32 -4.70 6.70 7.41
N CYS A 33 -4.40 5.70 6.58
CA CYS A 33 -4.36 5.90 5.13
C CYS A 33 -5.72 6.33 4.58
N LEU A 34 -6.82 5.73 5.06
CA LEU A 34 -8.17 6.12 4.63
C LEU A 34 -8.45 7.58 4.99
N ARG A 35 -8.14 8.00 6.21
CA ARG A 35 -8.35 9.38 6.67
C ARG A 35 -7.52 10.37 5.84
N SER A 36 -6.24 10.11 5.66
CA SER A 36 -5.34 10.99 4.90
C SER A 36 -5.65 11.03 3.40
N ILE A 37 -6.18 9.96 2.81
CA ILE A 37 -6.58 9.95 1.39
C ILE A 37 -7.88 10.73 1.16
N ILE A 38 -8.81 10.70 2.12
CA ILE A 38 -10.13 11.33 2.00
C ILE A 38 -10.13 12.78 2.47
N SER A 39 -9.33 13.09 3.49
CA SER A 39 -9.21 14.43 4.06
C SER A 39 -8.29 15.31 3.22
N ASN A 40 -8.62 16.60 3.16
CA ASN A 40 -7.72 17.66 2.69
C ASN A 40 -7.17 18.49 3.87
N GLU A 41 -7.47 18.10 5.11
CA GLU A 41 -6.98 18.75 6.32
C GLU A 41 -5.66 18.09 6.76
N ASP A 42 -4.58 18.88 6.79
CA ASP A 42 -3.19 18.44 7.05
C ASP A 42 -2.84 18.45 8.56
N HIS A 43 -3.67 17.82 9.41
CA HIS A 43 -3.48 17.89 10.86
C HIS A 43 -3.54 16.52 11.54
N LEU A 44 -2.41 15.81 11.53
CA LEU A 44 -2.16 14.71 12.45
C LEU A 44 -1.82 15.23 13.84
N ALA A 45 -2.25 14.51 14.87
CA ALA A 45 -1.73 14.72 16.21
C ALA A 45 -0.22 14.41 16.22
N VAL A 46 0.58 15.15 16.99
CA VAL A 46 2.05 15.00 17.05
C VAL A 46 2.45 13.56 17.40
N GLU A 47 1.65 12.90 18.21
CA GLU A 47 1.80 11.50 18.60
C GLU A 47 1.61 10.53 17.42
N GLU A 48 0.60 10.77 16.58
CA GLU A 48 0.34 9.94 15.40
C GLU A 48 1.47 10.07 14.38
N GLU A 49 1.98 11.30 14.20
CA GLU A 49 3.10 11.58 13.29
C GLU A 49 4.36 10.79 13.69
N LYS A 50 4.74 10.84 14.97
CA LYS A 50 5.88 10.08 15.52
C LYS A 50 5.69 8.57 15.35
N LEU A 51 4.48 8.06 15.57
CA LEU A 51 4.17 6.64 15.41
C LEU A 51 4.35 6.21 13.95
N ILE A 52 3.89 7.02 13.00
CA ILE A 52 4.05 6.76 11.56
C ILE A 52 5.52 6.75 11.16
N GLU A 53 6.32 7.71 11.65
CA GLU A 53 7.76 7.73 11.39
C GLU A 53 8.45 6.45 11.84
N VAL A 54 8.19 6.01 13.09
CA VAL A 54 8.74 4.74 13.62
C VAL A 54 8.32 3.55 12.74
N ILE A 55 7.05 3.47 12.38
CA ILE A 55 6.52 2.41 11.51
C ILE A 55 7.22 2.40 10.15
N LEU A 56 7.47 3.57 9.56
CA LEU A 56 8.13 3.73 8.27
C LEU A 56 9.62 3.35 8.33
N GLU A 57 10.32 3.75 9.39
CA GLU A 57 11.72 3.35 9.63
C GLU A 57 11.85 1.83 9.79
N GLU A 58 10.84 1.20 10.40
CA GLU A 58 10.79 -0.24 10.64
C GLU A 58 10.27 -1.06 9.46
N ASN A 59 10.04 -0.47 8.28
CA ASN A 59 9.47 -1.16 7.11
C ASN A 59 10.43 -2.15 6.41
N LYS A 60 11.25 -2.82 7.22
CA LYS A 60 12.18 -3.89 6.86
C LYS A 60 11.44 -5.07 6.24
N GLU A 61 10.19 -5.32 6.63
CA GLU A 61 9.39 -6.42 6.12
C GLU A 61 9.09 -6.26 4.62
N CYS A 62 8.54 -5.13 4.19
CA CYS A 62 8.24 -4.90 2.77
C CYS A 62 9.50 -5.04 1.91
N VAL A 63 10.60 -4.41 2.36
CA VAL A 63 11.92 -4.52 1.69
C VAL A 63 12.38 -5.98 1.61
N HIS A 64 12.30 -6.73 2.70
CA HIS A 64 12.72 -8.13 2.74
C HIS A 64 11.88 -9.00 1.78
N LEU A 65 10.56 -8.83 1.80
CA LEU A 65 9.64 -9.57 0.94
C LEU A 65 9.89 -9.27 -0.54
N LEU A 66 10.08 -8.00 -0.90
CA LEU A 66 10.39 -7.58 -2.26
C LEU A 66 11.72 -8.17 -2.75
N GLN A 67 12.76 -8.21 -1.91
CA GLN A 67 14.05 -8.83 -2.25
C GLN A 67 13.92 -10.31 -2.54
N GLN A 68 13.10 -11.02 -1.75
CA GLN A 68 12.83 -12.44 -1.95
C GLN A 68 12.04 -12.73 -3.22
N VAL A 69 11.13 -11.83 -3.62
CA VAL A 69 10.39 -11.96 -4.89
C VAL A 69 11.32 -11.69 -6.07
N HIS A 70 12.00 -10.54 -6.09
CA HIS A 70 13.02 -10.21 -7.08
C HIS A 70 13.85 -9.00 -6.60
N PRO A 71 15.19 -9.11 -6.43
CA PRO A 71 16.03 -8.05 -5.88
C PRO A 71 15.92 -6.71 -6.60
N GLY A 72 15.68 -6.72 -7.92
CA GLY A 72 15.49 -5.51 -8.72
C GLY A 72 14.27 -4.67 -8.34
N LEU A 73 13.28 -5.22 -7.62
CA LEU A 73 12.09 -4.46 -7.17
C LEU A 73 12.44 -3.42 -6.10
N ILE A 74 13.59 -3.55 -5.44
CA ILE A 74 14.05 -2.58 -4.44
C ILE A 74 14.40 -1.23 -5.05
N VAL A 75 14.82 -1.20 -6.32
CA VAL A 75 15.20 0.05 -7.00
C VAL A 75 14.00 1.00 -7.11
N PRO A 76 12.86 0.63 -7.73
CA PRO A 76 11.70 1.52 -7.80
C PRO A 76 11.05 1.74 -6.41
N TYR A 77 11.14 0.78 -5.48
CA TYR A 77 10.69 0.99 -4.11
C TYR A 77 11.46 2.12 -3.41
N ARG A 78 12.80 2.05 -3.38
CA ARG A 78 13.64 3.09 -2.78
C ARG A 78 13.49 4.42 -3.50
N GLY A 79 13.38 4.40 -4.83
CA GLY A 79 13.15 5.61 -5.62
C GLY A 79 11.91 6.39 -5.18
N ALA A 80 10.82 5.71 -4.83
CA ALA A 80 9.62 6.35 -4.30
C ALA A 80 9.86 7.00 -2.93
N TYR A 81 10.47 6.26 -2.00
CA TYR A 81 10.76 6.75 -0.64
C TYR A 81 11.79 7.88 -0.60
N GLU A 82 12.86 7.78 -1.39
CA GLU A 82 13.87 8.83 -1.52
C GLU A 82 13.29 10.09 -2.18
N ALA A 83 12.34 9.96 -3.09
CA ALA A 83 11.66 11.12 -3.67
C ALA A 83 10.75 11.82 -2.65
N PHE A 84 10.11 11.07 -1.74
CA PHE A 84 9.31 11.64 -0.66
C PHE A 84 10.13 12.51 0.29
N GLN A 85 11.36 12.11 0.58
CA GLN A 85 12.29 12.87 1.45
C GLN A 85 12.88 14.13 0.79
N LYS A 86 12.61 14.37 -0.51
CA LYS A 86 13.14 15.53 -1.24
C LYS A 86 12.13 16.68 -1.24
N THR A 87 12.66 17.89 -1.35
CA THR A 87 11.87 19.14 -1.45
C THR A 87 11.74 19.64 -2.89
N ASN A 88 12.10 18.83 -3.89
CA ASN A 88 12.04 19.25 -5.29
C ASN A 88 10.61 19.30 -5.82
N THR A 89 10.34 20.24 -6.72
CA THR A 89 9.02 20.44 -7.36
C THR A 89 8.53 19.21 -8.14
N ASP A 90 9.42 18.35 -8.62
CA ASP A 90 9.07 17.13 -9.36
C ASP A 90 8.91 15.88 -8.47
N ARG A 91 8.98 16.03 -7.14
CA ARG A 91 8.92 14.90 -6.20
C ARG A 91 7.68 14.02 -6.38
N ILE A 92 6.51 14.65 -6.56
CA ILE A 92 5.24 13.94 -6.69
C ILE A 92 5.27 13.00 -7.90
N ARG A 93 5.75 13.51 -9.04
CA ARG A 93 5.86 12.73 -10.27
C ARG A 93 6.85 11.57 -10.10
N HIS A 94 7.98 11.82 -9.44
CA HIS A 94 8.97 10.78 -9.14
C HIS A 94 8.40 9.68 -8.23
N ILE A 95 7.68 10.04 -7.17
CA ILE A 95 7.01 9.07 -6.27
C ILE A 95 6.05 8.20 -7.08
N LEU A 96 5.12 8.82 -7.81
CA LEU A 96 4.08 8.11 -8.56
C LEU A 96 4.68 7.23 -9.67
N SER A 97 5.68 7.72 -10.41
CA SER A 97 6.33 6.93 -11.46
C SER A 97 7.08 5.73 -10.89
N SER A 98 7.78 5.92 -9.76
CA SER A 98 8.53 4.85 -9.09
C SER A 98 7.58 3.78 -8.53
N LEU A 99 6.49 4.18 -7.88
CA LEU A 99 5.44 3.24 -7.44
C LEU A 99 4.80 2.52 -8.61
N ARG A 100 4.48 3.22 -9.70
CA ARG A 100 3.90 2.59 -10.91
C ARG A 100 4.85 1.55 -11.51
N GLU A 101 6.14 1.84 -11.58
CA GLU A 101 7.16 0.89 -12.04
C GLU A 101 7.21 -0.34 -11.12
N LEU A 102 7.30 -0.12 -9.81
CA LEU A 102 7.26 -1.18 -8.79
C LEU A 102 6.05 -2.11 -8.98
N TRP A 103 4.84 -1.54 -9.04
CA TRP A 103 3.59 -2.30 -9.21
C TRP A 103 3.55 -3.09 -10.51
N ASN A 104 4.01 -2.49 -11.62
CA ASN A 104 4.06 -3.17 -12.91
C ASN A 104 5.00 -4.38 -12.89
N HIS A 105 6.19 -4.24 -12.30
CA HIS A 105 7.15 -5.34 -12.20
C HIS A 105 6.72 -6.39 -11.18
N LEU A 106 6.19 -5.98 -10.03
CA LEU A 106 5.70 -6.88 -8.99
C LEU A 106 4.59 -7.79 -9.53
N LEU A 107 3.53 -7.24 -10.10
CA LEU A 107 2.40 -8.04 -10.62
C LEU A 107 2.84 -9.00 -11.74
N ARG A 108 3.79 -8.61 -12.58
CA ARG A 108 4.32 -9.50 -13.63
C ARG A 108 5.18 -10.62 -13.06
N THR A 109 5.84 -10.38 -11.93
CA THR A 109 6.67 -11.38 -11.24
C THR A 109 5.81 -12.37 -10.46
N LEU A 110 4.83 -11.88 -9.69
CA LEU A 110 3.93 -12.72 -8.90
C LEU A 110 2.92 -13.51 -9.75
N ALA A 111 2.53 -12.95 -10.89
CA ALA A 111 1.53 -13.55 -11.77
C ALA A 111 2.02 -13.51 -13.23
N PRO A 112 2.99 -14.37 -13.63
CA PRO A 112 3.55 -14.39 -14.98
C PRO A 112 2.49 -14.67 -16.04
N ASN A 113 2.67 -14.12 -17.25
CA ASN A 113 1.67 -14.24 -18.32
C ASN A 113 1.23 -15.68 -18.57
N LYS A 114 2.20 -16.60 -18.67
CA LYS A 114 1.95 -18.01 -18.99
C LYS A 114 1.04 -18.66 -17.93
N GLU A 115 1.31 -18.41 -16.66
CA GLU A 115 0.57 -19.02 -15.55
C GLU A 115 -0.85 -18.46 -15.45
N VAL A 116 -0.99 -17.14 -15.59
CA VAL A 116 -2.30 -16.49 -15.56
C VAL A 116 -3.15 -16.91 -16.76
N LEU A 117 -2.56 -17.03 -17.95
CA LEU A 117 -3.28 -17.50 -19.15
C LEU A 117 -3.77 -18.94 -19.01
N LEU A 118 -2.99 -19.82 -18.36
CA LEU A 118 -3.42 -21.18 -18.06
C LEU A 118 -4.57 -21.22 -17.04
N TRP A 119 -4.61 -20.28 -16.11
CA TRP A 119 -5.65 -20.20 -15.09
C TRP A 119 -6.99 -19.67 -15.62
N ILE A 120 -6.97 -18.67 -16.51
CA ILE A 120 -8.18 -17.90 -16.89
C ILE A 120 -9.14 -18.63 -17.83
N SER A 121 -8.80 -19.82 -18.33
CA SER A 121 -9.69 -20.68 -19.13
C SER A 121 -10.63 -19.90 -20.07
N ASN A 122 -10.07 -19.18 -21.05
CA ASN A 122 -10.75 -18.52 -22.20
C ASN A 122 -12.01 -17.64 -22.00
N GLU A 123 -12.54 -17.42 -20.78
CA GLU A 123 -13.94 -16.97 -20.65
C GLU A 123 -14.21 -15.54 -20.15
N SER A 124 -13.26 -14.61 -20.19
CA SER A 124 -13.66 -13.21 -19.97
C SER A 124 -12.80 -12.17 -20.68
N GLU A 125 -13.46 -11.36 -21.51
CA GLU A 125 -12.89 -10.13 -22.09
C GLU A 125 -12.37 -9.18 -21.01
N GLU A 126 -12.82 -9.29 -19.76
CA GLU A 126 -12.37 -8.45 -18.64
C GLU A 126 -10.92 -8.76 -18.19
N TYR A 127 -10.46 -9.97 -18.48
CA TYR A 127 -9.18 -10.48 -18.00
C TYR A 127 -8.04 -10.38 -19.02
N LEU A 128 -8.37 -10.10 -20.29
CA LEU A 128 -7.40 -10.01 -21.36
C LEU A 128 -7.46 -8.64 -22.04
N SER A 129 -6.29 -8.05 -22.29
CA SER A 129 -6.14 -6.87 -23.14
C SER A 129 -4.98 -7.12 -24.10
N ASN A 130 -5.25 -7.05 -25.41
CA ASN A 130 -4.28 -7.33 -26.47
C ASN A 130 -3.54 -8.68 -26.27
N GLY A 131 -4.28 -9.72 -25.91
CA GLY A 131 -3.74 -11.08 -25.67
C GLY A 131 -2.86 -11.22 -24.42
N LYS A 132 -2.84 -10.21 -23.54
CA LYS A 132 -2.07 -10.24 -22.28
C LYS A 132 -3.02 -10.13 -21.07
N PRO A 133 -2.70 -10.79 -19.94
CA PRO A 133 -3.48 -10.63 -18.71
C PRO A 133 -3.48 -9.18 -18.23
N THR A 134 -4.68 -8.67 -17.93
CA THR A 134 -4.88 -7.35 -17.31
C THR A 134 -4.32 -7.30 -15.89
N LYS A 135 -4.19 -6.10 -15.30
CA LYS A 135 -3.84 -5.97 -13.88
C LYS A 135 -4.86 -6.68 -12.98
N ARG A 136 -6.15 -6.56 -13.32
CA ARG A 136 -7.26 -7.26 -12.65
C ARG A 136 -7.07 -8.77 -12.68
N ALA A 137 -6.77 -9.33 -13.85
CA ALA A 137 -6.48 -10.76 -14.01
C ALA A 137 -5.33 -11.24 -13.10
N ARG A 138 -4.25 -10.46 -13.01
CA ARG A 138 -3.10 -10.79 -12.15
C ARG A 138 -3.45 -10.74 -10.68
N LEU A 139 -4.19 -9.72 -10.25
CA LEU A 139 -4.65 -9.59 -8.87
C LEU A 139 -5.57 -10.74 -8.48
N MET A 140 -6.56 -11.07 -9.32
CA MET A 140 -7.43 -12.23 -9.11
C MET A 140 -6.65 -13.54 -9.07
N TYR A 141 -5.66 -13.69 -9.95
CA TYR A 141 -4.77 -14.85 -9.92
C TYR A 141 -4.02 -14.94 -8.61
N ILE A 142 -3.43 -13.86 -8.10
CA ILE A 142 -2.72 -13.87 -6.81
C ILE A 142 -3.67 -14.26 -5.67
N CYS A 143 -4.89 -13.74 -5.66
CA CYS A 143 -5.90 -14.02 -4.65
C CYS A 143 -6.64 -15.37 -4.82
N ARG A 144 -6.30 -16.19 -5.84
CA ARG A 144 -7.05 -17.41 -6.20
C ARG A 144 -7.23 -18.42 -5.06
N ASN A 145 -6.30 -18.46 -4.11
CA ASN A 145 -6.33 -19.43 -3.01
C ASN A 145 -7.26 -19.02 -1.85
N ILE A 146 -7.59 -17.73 -1.74
CA ILE A 146 -8.55 -17.22 -0.75
C ILE A 146 -9.94 -16.98 -1.34
N ASN A 147 -10.04 -17.03 -2.66
CA ASN A 147 -11.29 -16.87 -3.39
C ASN A 147 -12.10 -18.17 -3.35
N ASN A 148 -12.79 -18.40 -2.23
CA ASN A 148 -13.79 -19.46 -2.07
C ASN A 148 -15.21 -18.87 -2.22
N GLU A 149 -16.19 -19.69 -2.61
CA GLU A 149 -17.54 -19.22 -3.00
C GLU A 149 -18.15 -18.18 -2.03
N PRO A 150 -18.11 -18.34 -0.69
CA PRO A 150 -18.68 -17.36 0.23
C PRO A 150 -17.95 -16.01 0.28
N LEU A 151 -16.67 -15.95 -0.13
CA LEU A 151 -15.83 -14.75 -0.06
C LEU A 151 -15.59 -14.11 -1.43
N SER A 152 -16.20 -14.63 -2.50
CA SER A 152 -15.90 -14.20 -3.87
C SER A 152 -16.16 -12.71 -4.09
N ASP A 153 -17.30 -12.20 -3.63
CA ASP A 153 -17.67 -10.78 -3.74
C ASP A 153 -16.75 -9.87 -2.91
N PHE A 154 -16.27 -10.38 -1.78
CA PHE A 154 -15.30 -9.67 -0.94
C PHE A 154 -13.95 -9.55 -1.66
N VAL A 155 -13.43 -10.66 -2.18
CA VAL A 155 -12.16 -10.68 -2.93
C VAL A 155 -12.26 -9.79 -4.18
N ASP A 156 -13.37 -9.86 -4.92
CA ASP A 156 -13.58 -9.00 -6.08
C ASP A 156 -13.61 -7.51 -5.72
N SER A 157 -14.24 -7.16 -4.59
CA SER A 157 -14.28 -5.78 -4.08
C SER A 157 -12.89 -5.28 -3.68
N ASP A 158 -12.10 -6.10 -2.99
CA ASP A 158 -10.73 -5.76 -2.61
C ASP A 158 -9.81 -5.62 -3.84
N VAL A 159 -9.94 -6.51 -4.82
CA VAL A 159 -9.22 -6.42 -6.10
C VAL A 159 -9.60 -5.14 -6.85
N LYS A 160 -10.88 -4.77 -6.88
CA LYS A 160 -11.34 -3.51 -7.48
C LYS A 160 -10.75 -2.29 -6.77
N ALA A 161 -10.69 -2.31 -5.43
CA ALA A 161 -10.09 -1.23 -4.65
C ALA A 161 -8.59 -1.11 -4.92
N SER A 162 -7.87 -2.22 -4.90
CA SER A 162 -6.43 -2.30 -5.22
C SER A 162 -6.14 -1.82 -6.65
N LEU A 163 -6.97 -2.19 -7.62
CA LEU A 163 -6.83 -1.73 -9.00
C LEU A 163 -6.98 -0.20 -9.11
N LYS A 164 -8.01 0.38 -8.47
CA LYS A 164 -8.22 1.84 -8.43
C LYS A 164 -7.05 2.58 -7.77
N PHE A 165 -6.50 2.01 -6.70
CA PHE A 165 -5.29 2.52 -6.06
C PHE A 165 -4.11 2.54 -7.05
N ILE A 166 -3.81 1.41 -7.69
CA ILE A 166 -2.71 1.30 -8.65
C ILE A 166 -2.92 2.25 -9.84
N ASP A 167 -4.16 2.43 -10.30
CA ASP A 167 -4.45 3.31 -11.42
C ASP A 167 -4.32 4.79 -11.07
N THR A 168 -4.44 5.15 -9.79
CA THR A 168 -4.13 6.51 -9.30
C THR A 168 -2.67 6.86 -9.53
N LEU A 169 -1.75 5.89 -9.50
CA LEU A 169 -0.34 6.07 -9.78
C LEU A 169 -0.05 6.43 -11.26
N ASN A 170 -1.02 6.23 -12.16
CA ASN A 170 -0.89 6.63 -13.57
C ASN A 170 -1.17 8.13 -13.79
N ARG A 171 -1.58 8.89 -12.76
CA ARG A 171 -1.94 10.32 -12.88
C ARG A 171 -0.76 11.27 -13.13
N VAL A 172 0.44 10.74 -13.37
CA VAL A 172 1.66 11.51 -13.74
C VAL A 172 1.50 12.42 -14.97
N HIS A 173 0.44 12.25 -15.76
CA HIS A 173 0.12 13.04 -16.95
C HIS A 173 -0.68 14.32 -16.67
N GLN A 174 -1.11 14.55 -15.42
CA GLN A 174 -1.76 15.80 -15.02
C GLN A 174 -0.70 16.85 -14.70
N ILE A 175 -0.86 18.06 -15.24
CA ILE A 175 0.10 19.18 -15.08
C ILE A 175 0.19 19.59 -13.61
N ASP A 176 -0.96 19.65 -12.94
CA ASP A 176 -1.06 19.81 -11.49
C ASP A 176 -1.53 18.49 -10.89
N CYS A 177 -0.68 17.87 -10.07
CA CYS A 177 -1.04 16.69 -9.29
C CYS A 177 -1.19 17.15 -7.83
N PRO A 178 -2.41 17.47 -7.37
CA PRO A 178 -2.63 18.20 -6.11
C PRO A 178 -2.63 17.25 -4.91
N PHE A 179 -1.62 16.37 -4.79
CA PHE A 179 -1.49 15.54 -3.59
C PHE A 179 -0.82 16.33 -2.48
N THR A 180 -1.44 16.35 -1.30
CA THR A 180 -0.79 16.86 -0.08
C THR A 180 0.34 15.92 0.34
N GLU A 181 1.21 16.39 1.23
CA GLU A 181 2.29 15.55 1.75
C GLU A 181 1.76 14.33 2.51
N GLU A 182 0.68 14.50 3.29
CA GLU A 182 0.00 13.40 3.97
C GLU A 182 -0.60 12.39 3.00
N GLN A 183 -1.22 12.86 1.91
CA GLN A 183 -1.75 11.97 0.87
C GLN A 183 -0.64 11.17 0.21
N LEU A 184 0.52 11.77 -0.08
CA LEU A 184 1.68 11.05 -0.63
C LEU A 184 2.22 10.01 0.36
N ARG A 185 2.30 10.36 1.64
CA ARG A 185 2.71 9.42 2.69
C ARG A 185 1.75 8.25 2.80
N ALA A 186 0.44 8.52 2.79
CA ALA A 186 -0.59 7.51 2.81
C ALA A 186 -0.53 6.60 1.58
N LEU A 187 -0.21 7.13 0.39
CA LEU A 187 -0.01 6.30 -0.81
C LEU A 187 1.18 5.33 -0.65
N LEU A 188 2.30 5.78 -0.08
CA LEU A 188 3.47 4.92 0.19
C LEU A 188 3.12 3.81 1.19
N ILE A 189 2.55 4.16 2.33
CA ILE A 189 2.16 3.20 3.37
C ILE A 189 1.12 2.22 2.83
N ARG A 190 0.10 2.71 2.14
CA ARG A 190 -0.94 1.86 1.55
C ARG A 190 -0.35 0.92 0.52
N SER A 191 0.60 1.38 -0.31
CA SER A 191 1.30 0.53 -1.27
C SER A 191 1.95 -0.64 -0.55
N ASP A 192 2.65 -0.38 0.55
CA ASP A 192 3.39 -1.41 1.28
C ASP A 192 2.46 -2.44 1.91
N SER A 193 1.34 -2.00 2.49
CA SER A 193 0.34 -2.94 3.02
C SER A 193 -0.22 -3.87 1.92
N ILE A 194 -0.52 -3.35 0.72
CA ILE A 194 -1.01 -4.20 -0.38
C ILE A 194 0.10 -5.14 -0.86
N ILE A 195 1.35 -4.66 -0.97
CA ILE A 195 2.49 -5.47 -1.40
C ILE A 195 2.71 -6.64 -0.45
N ILE A 196 2.80 -6.37 0.85
CA ILE A 196 2.99 -7.40 1.89
C ILE A 196 1.87 -8.43 1.81
N PHE A 197 0.62 -7.98 1.77
CA PHE A 197 -0.55 -8.85 1.65
C PHE A 197 -0.49 -9.75 0.41
N LEU A 198 -0.26 -9.18 -0.78
CA LEU A 198 -0.21 -9.94 -2.03
C LEU A 198 0.95 -10.94 -2.07
N ILE A 199 2.12 -10.59 -1.53
CA ILE A 199 3.26 -11.52 -1.48
C ILE A 199 2.96 -12.69 -0.52
N ASN A 200 2.36 -12.41 0.63
CA ASN A 200 1.98 -13.46 1.59
C ASN A 200 0.93 -14.41 0.99
N LEU A 201 -0.08 -13.88 0.28
CA LEU A 201 -1.04 -14.71 -0.46
C LEU A 201 -0.38 -15.53 -1.57
N TRP A 202 0.55 -14.93 -2.31
CA TRP A 202 1.24 -15.57 -3.42
C TRP A 202 2.12 -16.75 -2.96
N ARG A 203 2.81 -16.62 -1.82
CA ARG A 203 3.61 -17.70 -1.23
C ARG A 203 2.76 -18.90 -0.78
N GLY A 204 1.49 -18.64 -0.48
CA GLY A 204 0.63 -19.59 0.22
C GLY A 204 0.92 -19.59 1.73
N PRO A 205 -0.06 -20.08 2.53
CA PRO A 205 0.14 -20.34 3.95
C PRO A 205 1.16 -21.44 4.22
#